data_AF-Q0AAK0-F1
#
_entry.id   AF-Q0AAK0-F1
#
_cell.length_a   1.000
_cell.length_b   1.000
_cell.length_c   1.000
_cell.angle_alpha   90.00
_cell.angle_beta   90.00
_cell.angle_gamma   90.00
#
_symmetry.space_group_name_H-M   'P 1'
#
loop_
_entity.id
_entity.type
_entity.pdbx_description
1 polymer ?
#
loop_
_entity_poly.entity_id
_entity_poly.type
_entity_poly.pdbx_seq_one_letter_code
_entity_poly.pdbx_strand_id
1 'polypeptide(L)'
;MSVSWPTRLWGALVLLALLGPWGAAQPVEEAGPLWLSDAPPNEAYAQRLRRSHGGAVEMGRGGSTAKRLWLRHGAVPETAGYTDEAAAEGFDFRVTTPAGEAERLRPFVDEAGVGLHFPIPEEGFYNVYATRRQVRDGVLAVEVVKHELLRHLCSEGHDYPMTLVAPRHLPELPLEIIRLRQPDEDFHTRLHSGDTLRFRVLRHGQPLAGATVRLVSQRGWRNRAVTDADGEVAFELIRDYYPDWPEFRRRHRDRFLVIAEHQEAREGSHAGDAYQAARYTVTQPGFYTPPSREYRSYAYGLSVAGTAALVVAVFTYGYRRRRWNPPREEAFDERD
;
A
#
# COMPACT_ATOMS: atom_id res chain seq x y z
N MET A 1 -32.01 -46.29 -61.48
CA MET A 1 -31.61 -46.33 -60.05
C MET A 1 -31.29 -44.92 -59.61
N SER A 2 -32.29 -44.22 -59.09
CA SER A 2 -32.23 -42.82 -58.68
C SER A 2 -32.07 -42.74 -57.17
N VAL A 3 -30.95 -42.18 -56.69
CA VAL A 3 -30.66 -42.01 -55.27
C VAL A 3 -31.05 -40.59 -54.86
N SER A 4 -32.11 -40.49 -54.06
CA SER A 4 -32.56 -39.27 -53.40
C SER A 4 -31.79 -39.06 -52.09
N TRP A 5 -31.28 -37.85 -51.87
CA TRP A 5 -30.74 -37.42 -50.57
C TRP A 5 -31.74 -36.52 -49.84
N PRO A 6 -31.94 -36.68 -48.52
CA PRO A 6 -32.92 -35.91 -47.77
C PRO A 6 -32.36 -34.58 -47.27
N THR A 7 -33.17 -33.54 -47.42
CA THR A 7 -33.09 -32.23 -46.79
C THR A 7 -33.19 -32.36 -45.27
N ARG A 8 -32.15 -31.93 -44.54
CA ARG A 8 -32.21 -31.73 -43.08
C ARG A 8 -32.40 -30.25 -42.76
N LEU A 9 -33.60 -29.94 -42.26
CA LEU A 9 -33.98 -28.70 -41.61
C LEU A 9 -33.16 -28.50 -40.34
N TRP A 10 -32.37 -27.43 -40.27
CA TRP A 10 -31.84 -26.93 -39.00
C TRP A 10 -32.82 -25.89 -38.45
N GLY A 11 -33.59 -26.28 -37.44
CA GLY A 11 -34.38 -25.36 -36.63
C GLY A 11 -33.46 -24.58 -35.71
N ALA A 12 -33.36 -23.27 -35.92
CA ALA A 12 -32.75 -22.35 -34.97
C ALA A 12 -33.74 -22.10 -33.82
N LEU A 13 -33.47 -22.70 -32.66
CA LEU A 13 -34.22 -22.44 -31.43
C LEU A 13 -33.68 -21.16 -30.80
N VAL A 14 -34.42 -20.05 -30.97
CA VAL A 14 -34.12 -18.77 -30.31
C VAL A 14 -34.58 -18.87 -28.86
N LEU A 15 -33.64 -19.05 -27.94
CA LEU A 15 -33.84 -18.89 -26.51
C LEU A 15 -33.90 -17.38 -26.20
N LEU A 16 -35.11 -16.83 -26.11
CA LEU A 16 -35.36 -15.52 -25.50
C LEU A 16 -35.11 -15.65 -23.99
N ALA A 17 -33.93 -15.23 -23.53
CA ALA A 17 -33.67 -15.00 -22.12
C ALA A 17 -34.49 -13.79 -21.66
N LEU A 18 -35.45 -14.04 -20.78
CA LEU A 18 -36.17 -13.03 -20.01
C LEU A 18 -35.18 -12.30 -19.09
N LEU A 19 -34.58 -11.23 -19.58
CA LEU A 19 -33.87 -10.25 -18.76
C LEU A 19 -34.93 -9.48 -17.96
N GLY A 20 -35.18 -9.94 -16.74
CA GLY A 20 -35.97 -9.19 -15.76
C GLY A 20 -35.32 -7.83 -15.49
N PRO A 21 -36.09 -6.78 -15.21
CA PRO A 21 -35.56 -5.46 -14.92
C PRO A 21 -34.82 -5.51 -13.59
N TRP A 22 -33.50 -5.69 -13.66
CA TRP A 22 -32.62 -5.31 -12.56
C TRP A 22 -32.71 -3.79 -12.46
N GLY A 23 -33.52 -3.33 -11.50
CA GLY A 23 -33.58 -1.93 -11.13
C GLY A 23 -32.16 -1.45 -10.86
N ALA A 24 -31.66 -0.56 -11.71
CA ALA A 24 -30.42 0.14 -11.48
C ALA A 24 -30.62 0.99 -10.22
N ALA A 25 -30.24 0.44 -9.07
CA ALA A 25 -30.13 1.21 -7.84
C ALA A 25 -29.24 2.41 -8.15
N GLN A 26 -29.78 3.62 -7.92
CA GLN A 26 -28.97 4.82 -8.08
C GLN A 26 -27.75 4.71 -7.17
N PRO A 27 -26.56 5.16 -7.62
CA PRO A 27 -25.39 5.17 -6.76
C PRO A 27 -25.69 6.12 -5.61
N VAL A 28 -26.01 5.55 -4.44
CA VAL A 28 -25.92 6.27 -3.18
C VAL A 28 -24.54 6.91 -3.17
N GLU A 29 -24.48 8.21 -2.93
CA GLU A 29 -23.23 8.95 -2.81
C GLU A 29 -22.50 8.38 -1.59
N GLU A 30 -21.73 7.32 -1.85
CA GLU A 30 -21.24 6.43 -0.83
C GLU A 30 -20.11 7.16 -0.11
N ALA A 31 -20.33 7.46 1.17
CA ALA A 31 -19.25 7.91 2.05
C ALA A 31 -18.04 7.01 1.81
N GLY A 32 -16.94 7.60 1.36
CA GLY A 32 -15.77 6.84 0.92
C GLY A 32 -15.24 5.91 2.01
N PRO A 33 -14.42 4.91 1.64
CA PRO A 33 -13.96 3.90 2.59
C PRO A 33 -13.24 4.54 3.77
N LEU A 34 -13.47 3.98 4.96
CA LEU A 34 -12.73 4.31 6.17
C LEU A 34 -11.43 3.53 6.21
N TRP A 35 -10.34 4.13 6.70
CA TRP A 35 -9.06 3.46 6.86
C TRP A 35 -8.19 4.12 7.93
N LEU A 36 -7.27 3.37 8.54
CA LEU A 36 -6.34 3.87 9.56
C LEU A 36 -5.08 4.43 8.91
N SER A 37 -4.50 5.51 9.42
CA SER A 37 -3.27 6.10 8.87
C SER A 37 -2.27 6.46 9.95
N ASP A 38 -0.97 6.24 9.67
CA ASP A 38 0.14 6.79 10.46
C ASP A 38 0.48 8.25 10.10
N ALA A 39 -0.26 8.86 9.17
CA ALA A 39 -0.10 10.25 8.79
C ALA A 39 -0.64 11.16 9.91
N PRO A 40 0.18 12.11 10.43
CA PRO A 40 -0.33 13.09 11.37
C PRO A 40 -1.28 14.08 10.68
N PRO A 41 -2.34 14.53 11.36
CA PRO A 41 -3.31 15.48 10.81
C PRO A 41 -2.77 16.90 10.66
N ASN A 42 -1.74 17.26 11.42
CA ASN A 42 -1.12 18.58 11.37
C ASN A 42 0.35 18.52 11.83
N GLU A 43 1.03 19.65 11.67
CA GLU A 43 2.45 19.81 11.99
C GLU A 43 2.74 19.59 13.49
N ALA A 44 1.83 19.99 14.39
CA ALA A 44 2.01 19.79 15.83
C ALA A 44 2.13 18.31 16.20
N TYR A 45 1.34 17.46 15.55
CA TYR A 45 1.48 16.00 15.67
C TYR A 45 2.74 15.49 14.97
N ALA A 46 3.08 16.01 13.78
CA ALA A 46 4.26 15.60 13.04
C ALA A 46 5.56 15.79 13.83
N GLN A 47 5.70 16.87 14.59
CA GLN A 47 6.89 17.19 15.38
C GLN A 47 7.15 16.21 16.54
N ARG A 48 6.12 15.54 17.05
CA ARG A 48 6.22 14.54 18.11
C ARG A 48 6.76 13.21 17.61
N LEU A 49 6.67 12.98 16.30
CA LEU A 49 7.02 11.70 15.69
C LEU A 49 8.52 11.60 15.40
N ARG A 50 9.02 10.37 15.52
CA ARG A 50 10.35 9.96 15.10
C ARG A 50 10.22 8.92 13.99
N ARG A 51 11.19 8.89 13.08
CA ARG A 51 11.22 7.90 12.00
C ARG A 51 11.77 6.58 12.53
N SER A 52 11.05 5.50 12.25
CA SER A 52 11.49 4.10 12.44
C SER A 52 11.29 3.32 11.12
N HIS A 53 11.83 2.11 11.04
CA HIS A 53 11.68 1.22 9.88
C HIS A 53 10.22 0.99 9.50
N GLY A 54 9.33 0.82 10.49
CA GLY A 54 7.90 0.65 10.28
C GLY A 54 7.08 1.94 10.29
N GLY A 55 7.67 3.08 9.96
CA GLY A 55 6.99 4.37 9.90
C GLY A 55 7.19 5.23 11.14
N ALA A 56 6.29 6.18 11.35
CA ALA A 56 6.39 7.13 12.45
C ALA A 56 6.12 6.44 13.81
N VAL A 57 6.86 6.84 14.84
CA VAL A 57 6.68 6.38 16.24
C VAL A 57 6.79 7.56 17.20
N GLU A 58 6.11 7.48 18.34
CA GLU A 58 6.31 8.38 19.47
C GLU A 58 7.27 7.73 20.47
N MET A 59 8.26 8.49 20.94
CA MET A 59 9.20 8.05 21.96
C MET A 59 8.77 8.57 23.32
N GLY A 60 8.42 7.68 24.23
CA GLY A 60 8.11 7.98 25.61
C GLY A 60 9.35 8.08 26.49
N ARG A 61 9.13 8.44 27.76
CA ARG A 61 10.18 8.38 28.79
C ARG A 61 10.63 6.93 28.99
N GLY A 62 11.92 6.72 29.19
CA GLY A 62 12.48 5.37 29.38
C GLY A 62 12.62 4.54 28.10
N GLY A 63 12.53 5.16 26.92
CA GLY A 63 12.74 4.46 25.63
C GLY A 63 11.52 3.69 25.13
N SER A 64 10.35 3.83 25.78
CA SER A 64 9.12 3.21 25.31
C SER A 64 8.72 3.75 23.93
N THR A 65 8.30 2.85 23.03
CA THR A 65 7.79 3.20 21.71
C THR A 65 6.28 3.07 21.67
N ALA A 66 5.61 4.06 21.10
CA ALA A 66 4.17 4.03 20.86
C ALA A 66 3.84 4.36 19.40
N LYS A 67 2.69 3.87 18.95
CA LYS A 67 2.11 4.21 17.65
C LYS A 67 0.91 5.11 17.85
N ARG A 68 0.77 6.05 16.94
CA ARG A 68 -0.45 6.84 16.75
C ARG A 68 -1.00 6.56 15.37
N LEU A 69 -2.27 6.19 15.31
CA LEU A 69 -3.02 6.06 14.08
C LEU A 69 -4.23 6.99 14.09
N TRP A 70 -4.67 7.38 12.91
CA TRP A 70 -5.83 8.25 12.72
C TRP A 70 -6.83 7.57 11.79
N LEU A 71 -8.10 7.64 12.14
CA LEU A 71 -9.17 7.15 11.27
C LEU A 71 -9.46 8.21 10.20
N ARG A 72 -9.35 7.83 8.94
CA ARG A 72 -9.53 8.68 7.75
C ARG A 72 -10.68 8.17 6.90
N HIS A 73 -11.29 9.07 6.13
CA HIS A 73 -12.35 8.76 5.18
C HIS A 73 -11.95 9.18 3.75
N GLY A 74 -12.29 8.34 2.77
CA GLY A 74 -12.01 8.58 1.36
C GLY A 74 -10.92 7.67 0.80
N ALA A 75 -11.08 7.28 -0.47
CA ALA A 75 -10.25 6.25 -1.10
C ALA A 75 -8.86 6.74 -1.57
N VAL A 76 -8.69 8.04 -1.77
CA VAL A 76 -7.42 8.63 -2.28
C VAL A 76 -6.59 9.11 -1.08
N PRO A 77 -5.44 8.48 -0.76
CA PRO A 77 -4.69 8.78 0.45
C PRO A 77 -4.22 10.23 0.62
N GLU A 78 -3.95 10.94 -0.47
CA GLU A 78 -3.54 12.36 -0.44
C GLU A 78 -4.68 13.28 0.00
N THR A 79 -5.89 13.07 -0.53
CA THR A 79 -7.04 13.96 -0.30
C THR A 79 -8.03 13.43 0.73
N ALA A 80 -7.81 12.25 1.30
CA ALA A 80 -8.68 11.68 2.32
C ALA A 80 -8.76 12.60 3.57
N GLY A 81 -9.94 12.77 4.13
CA GLY A 81 -10.14 13.58 5.33
C GLY A 81 -9.88 12.79 6.61
N TYR A 82 -9.70 13.49 7.72
CA TYR A 82 -9.76 12.91 9.06
C TYR A 82 -11.22 12.85 9.52
N THR A 83 -11.54 11.87 10.35
CA THR A 83 -12.92 11.59 10.76
C THR A 83 -13.27 12.23 12.11
N ASP A 84 -14.55 12.50 12.30
CA ASP A 84 -15.12 12.94 13.58
C ASP A 84 -15.56 11.75 14.46
N GLU A 85 -16.03 12.05 15.67
CA GLU A 85 -16.48 11.03 16.63
C GLU A 85 -17.60 10.14 16.09
N ALA A 86 -18.55 10.72 15.35
CA ALA A 86 -19.70 10.00 14.80
C ALA A 86 -19.27 8.91 13.82
N ALA A 87 -18.22 9.16 13.02
CA ALA A 87 -17.68 8.16 12.12
C ALA A 87 -17.09 6.93 12.84
N ALA A 88 -16.61 7.09 14.08
CA ALA A 88 -16.04 6.03 14.89
C ALA A 88 -17.08 5.26 15.74
N GLU A 89 -18.33 5.71 15.76
CA GLU A 89 -19.40 5.05 16.49
C GLU A 89 -19.61 3.61 15.99
N GLY A 90 -19.78 2.69 16.94
CA GLY A 90 -20.01 1.26 16.68
C GLY A 90 -18.77 0.46 16.29
N PHE A 91 -17.59 1.08 16.19
CA PHE A 91 -16.35 0.34 15.94
C PHE A 91 -15.81 -0.35 17.21
N ASP A 92 -15.44 -1.61 17.06
CA ASP A 92 -14.58 -2.32 18.01
C ASP A 92 -13.12 -2.27 17.53
N PHE A 93 -12.29 -1.55 18.28
CA PHE A 93 -10.87 -1.36 17.98
C PHE A 93 -10.01 -2.40 18.70
N ARG A 94 -9.12 -3.07 17.97
CA ARG A 94 -8.20 -4.08 18.50
C ARG A 94 -6.80 -3.92 17.94
N VAL A 95 -5.81 -4.40 18.67
CA VAL A 95 -4.45 -4.61 18.17
C VAL A 95 -4.04 -6.06 18.43
N THR A 96 -3.37 -6.67 17.47
CA THR A 96 -2.70 -7.96 17.63
C THR A 96 -1.20 -7.72 17.73
N THR A 97 -0.57 -8.29 18.76
CA THR A 97 0.87 -8.18 19.02
C THR A 97 1.68 -9.13 18.12
N PRO A 98 3.02 -8.97 18.05
CA PRO A 98 3.91 -9.97 17.47
C PRO A 98 3.87 -11.33 18.18
N ALA A 99 3.36 -11.44 19.40
CA ALA A 99 3.07 -12.73 20.01
C ALA A 99 1.77 -13.38 19.50
N GLY A 100 0.89 -12.61 18.84
CA GLY A 100 -0.43 -13.06 18.38
C GLY A 100 -1.55 -12.79 19.38
N GLU A 101 -1.24 -12.09 20.48
CA GLU A 101 -2.22 -11.70 21.49
C GLU A 101 -3.06 -10.53 20.98
N ALA A 102 -4.38 -10.58 21.19
CA ALA A 102 -5.29 -9.53 20.77
C ALA A 102 -5.75 -8.71 21.98
N GLU A 103 -5.57 -7.40 21.89
CA GLU A 103 -5.97 -6.45 22.93
C GLU A 103 -6.98 -5.45 22.37
N ARG A 104 -7.93 -5.04 23.22
CA ARG A 104 -8.90 -3.99 22.87
C ARG A 104 -8.28 -2.61 23.06
N LEU A 105 -8.38 -1.78 22.04
CA LEU A 105 -7.93 -0.39 22.09
C LEU A 105 -9.10 0.55 22.40
N ARG A 106 -8.80 1.66 23.07
CA ARG A 106 -9.73 2.78 23.23
C ARG A 106 -9.33 3.90 22.27
N PRO A 107 -10.23 4.35 21.38
CA PRO A 107 -9.96 5.53 20.59
C PRO A 107 -9.90 6.77 21.47
N PHE A 108 -9.13 7.76 21.05
CA PHE A 108 -9.20 9.12 21.56
C PHE A 108 -9.83 10.00 20.48
N VAL A 109 -10.44 11.10 20.92
CA VAL A 109 -11.04 12.11 20.03
C VAL A 109 -10.48 13.47 20.42
N ASP A 110 -10.09 14.25 19.43
CA ASP A 110 -9.73 15.65 19.59
C ASP A 110 -10.15 16.48 18.37
N GLU A 111 -9.75 17.76 18.32
CA GLU A 111 -10.05 18.67 17.22
C GLU A 111 -9.51 18.21 15.86
N ALA A 112 -8.51 17.33 15.84
CA ALA A 112 -7.92 16.79 14.61
C ALA A 112 -8.62 15.52 14.12
N GLY A 113 -9.43 14.88 14.97
CA GLY A 113 -10.29 13.75 14.64
C GLY A 113 -10.16 12.57 15.58
N VAL A 114 -10.59 11.40 15.10
CA VAL A 114 -10.48 10.14 15.87
C VAL A 114 -9.16 9.45 15.62
N GLY A 115 -8.49 9.05 16.70
CA GLY A 115 -7.24 8.31 16.61
C GLY A 115 -7.09 7.19 17.66
N LEU A 116 -6.03 6.42 17.48
CA LEU A 116 -5.59 5.36 18.38
C LEU A 116 -4.18 5.69 18.86
N HIS A 117 -3.92 5.48 20.14
CA HIS A 117 -2.58 5.62 20.71
C HIS A 117 -2.30 4.45 21.64
N PHE A 118 -1.25 3.67 21.34
CA PHE A 118 -0.96 2.44 22.07
C PHE A 118 0.55 2.12 22.04
N PRO A 119 1.08 1.47 23.08
CA PRO A 119 2.47 1.05 23.12
C PRO A 119 2.74 -0.09 22.12
N ILE A 120 3.96 -0.12 21.59
CA ILE A 120 4.49 -1.20 20.74
C ILE A 120 5.85 -1.65 21.27
N PRO A 121 5.88 -2.40 22.38
CA PRO A 121 7.14 -2.73 23.07
C PRO A 121 7.98 -3.83 22.40
N GLU A 122 7.38 -4.69 21.58
CA GLU A 122 8.03 -5.87 21.00
C GLU A 122 8.40 -5.65 19.53
N GLU A 123 9.48 -6.27 19.06
CA GLU A 123 9.84 -6.30 17.63
C GLU A 123 8.87 -7.18 16.83
N GLY A 124 8.57 -6.72 15.61
CA GLY A 124 7.75 -7.46 14.66
C GLY A 124 6.55 -6.67 14.15
N PHE A 125 5.64 -7.42 13.52
CA PHE A 125 4.43 -6.86 12.91
C PHE A 125 3.25 -6.91 13.87
N TYR A 126 2.68 -5.75 14.14
CA TYR A 126 1.38 -5.56 14.78
C TYR A 126 0.31 -5.42 13.71
N ASN A 127 -0.90 -5.91 13.98
CA ASN A 127 -2.07 -5.60 13.18
C ASN A 127 -3.08 -4.84 14.01
N VAL A 128 -3.52 -3.68 13.54
CA VAL A 128 -4.56 -2.89 14.17
C VAL A 128 -5.84 -3.05 13.36
N TYR A 129 -6.94 -3.30 14.05
CA TYR A 129 -8.26 -3.51 13.46
C TYR A 129 -9.27 -2.54 14.05
N ALA A 130 -10.17 -2.02 13.21
CA ALA A 130 -11.44 -1.46 13.63
C ALA A 130 -12.55 -2.20 12.89
N THR A 131 -13.48 -2.80 13.63
CA THR A 131 -14.58 -3.58 13.04
C THR A 131 -15.93 -2.99 13.39
N ARG A 132 -16.82 -2.85 12.40
CA ARG A 132 -18.19 -2.39 12.60
C ARG A 132 -19.16 -3.28 11.84
N ARG A 133 -20.34 -3.48 12.43
CA ARG A 133 -21.50 -4.14 11.81
C ARG A 133 -22.72 -3.27 12.03
N GLN A 134 -23.49 -3.04 10.98
CA GLN A 134 -24.70 -2.22 11.04
C GLN A 134 -25.66 -2.66 9.94
N VAL A 135 -26.96 -2.65 10.23
CA VAL A 135 -27.99 -2.89 9.21
C VAL A 135 -28.45 -1.56 8.67
N ARG A 136 -28.45 -1.41 7.35
CA ARG A 136 -28.98 -0.23 6.63
C ARG A 136 -29.76 -0.72 5.43
N ASP A 137 -31.01 -0.28 5.29
CA ASP A 137 -31.88 -0.62 4.15
C ASP A 137 -31.99 -2.14 3.88
N GLY A 138 -32.06 -2.95 4.94
CA GLY A 138 -32.13 -4.41 4.83
C GLY A 138 -30.81 -5.09 4.40
N VAL A 139 -29.69 -4.36 4.41
CA VAL A 139 -28.34 -4.88 4.14
C VAL A 139 -27.48 -4.78 5.39
N LEU A 140 -26.88 -5.89 5.81
CA LEU A 140 -25.84 -5.89 6.83
C LEU A 140 -24.53 -5.37 6.21
N ALA A 141 -24.15 -4.14 6.54
CA ALA A 141 -22.85 -3.59 6.23
C ALA A 141 -21.83 -4.01 7.30
N VAL A 142 -20.76 -4.68 6.87
CA VAL A 142 -19.66 -5.14 7.70
C VAL A 142 -18.38 -4.48 7.23
N GLU A 143 -17.80 -3.64 8.08
CA GLU A 143 -16.60 -2.86 7.77
C GLU A 143 -15.45 -3.34 8.63
N VAL A 144 -14.31 -3.63 8.00
CA VAL A 144 -13.06 -3.98 8.67
C VAL A 144 -11.96 -3.04 8.19
N VAL A 145 -11.48 -2.19 9.08
CA VAL A 145 -10.31 -1.38 8.82
C VAL A 145 -9.11 -2.07 9.41
N LYS A 146 -8.11 -2.43 8.59
CA LYS A 146 -6.86 -3.04 9.03
C LYS A 146 -5.68 -2.11 8.77
N HIS A 147 -4.71 -2.07 9.68
CA HIS A 147 -3.38 -1.51 9.43
C HIS A 147 -2.32 -2.44 9.97
N GLU A 148 -1.37 -2.84 9.11
CA GLU A 148 -0.19 -3.59 9.51
C GLU A 148 0.94 -2.61 9.85
N LEU A 149 1.56 -2.77 11.01
CA LEU A 149 2.60 -1.88 11.53
C LEU A 149 3.83 -2.66 11.92
N LEU A 150 4.99 -2.22 11.47
CA LEU A 150 6.27 -2.78 11.90
C LEU A 150 6.84 -1.98 13.08
N ARG A 151 7.36 -2.69 14.07
CA ARG A 151 8.28 -2.16 15.09
C ARG A 151 9.61 -2.86 14.92
N HIS A 152 10.65 -2.09 14.63
CA HIS A 152 12.02 -2.57 14.51
C HIS A 152 12.99 -1.44 14.85
N LEU A 153 14.00 -1.73 15.67
CA LEU A 153 15.10 -0.81 15.96
C LEU A 153 16.43 -1.51 15.65
N CYS A 154 17.24 -0.95 14.75
CA CYS A 154 18.54 -1.55 14.42
C CYS A 154 19.49 -1.71 15.63
N SER A 155 19.28 -0.94 16.71
CA SER A 155 20.04 -1.07 17.95
C SER A 155 19.73 -2.35 18.73
N GLU A 156 18.60 -2.99 18.47
CA GLU A 156 18.19 -4.26 19.10
C GLU A 156 18.77 -5.48 18.38
N GLY A 157 19.41 -5.26 17.22
CA GLY A 157 20.14 -6.28 16.46
C GLY A 157 19.51 -6.58 15.11
N HIS A 158 20.10 -7.56 14.43
CA HIS A 158 19.62 -8.08 13.13
C HIS A 158 19.29 -9.58 13.19
N ASP A 159 19.50 -10.21 14.35
CA ASP A 159 19.26 -11.64 14.57
C ASP A 159 17.86 -11.83 15.17
N TYR A 160 16.84 -11.79 14.31
CA TYR A 160 15.45 -12.06 14.69
C TYR A 160 14.92 -13.32 14.00
N PRO A 161 14.00 -14.06 14.64
CA PRO A 161 13.38 -15.21 14.00
C PRO A 161 12.42 -14.75 12.88
N MET A 162 12.53 -15.38 11.70
CA MET A 162 11.69 -15.04 10.53
C MET A 162 10.19 -15.23 10.76
N THR A 163 9.80 -15.97 11.81
CA THR A 163 8.41 -16.08 12.26
C THR A 163 7.79 -14.74 12.66
N LEU A 164 8.61 -13.74 13.05
CA LEU A 164 8.13 -12.39 13.34
C LEU A 164 7.78 -11.60 12.09
N VAL A 165 8.28 -12.00 10.91
CA VAL A 165 7.98 -11.36 9.61
C VAL A 165 6.73 -11.96 8.96
N ALA A 166 6.36 -13.19 9.34
CA ALA A 166 5.24 -13.90 8.74
C ALA A 166 3.93 -13.07 8.79
N PRO A 167 3.09 -13.10 7.73
CA PRO A 167 1.79 -12.45 7.76
C PRO A 167 0.92 -13.03 8.89
N ARG A 168 0.23 -12.15 9.60
CA ARG A 168 -0.68 -12.51 10.67
C ARG A 168 -2.12 -12.19 10.30
N HIS A 169 -3.03 -12.98 10.85
CA HIS A 169 -4.46 -12.88 10.60
C HIS A 169 -5.26 -13.26 11.85
N LEU A 170 -6.50 -12.80 11.90
CA LEU A 170 -7.45 -13.05 13.00
C LEU A 170 -8.65 -13.83 12.44
N PRO A 171 -8.69 -15.17 12.63
CA PRO A 171 -9.71 -16.03 12.04
C PRO A 171 -11.16 -15.65 12.38
N GLU A 172 -11.38 -14.98 13.52
CA GLU A 172 -12.71 -14.54 13.96
C GLU A 172 -13.26 -13.35 13.16
N LEU A 173 -12.41 -12.64 12.40
CA LEU A 173 -12.84 -11.49 11.61
C LEU A 173 -13.79 -11.92 10.48
N PRO A 174 -14.86 -11.14 10.23
CA PRO A 174 -15.81 -11.48 9.18
C PRO A 174 -15.19 -11.40 7.78
N LEU A 175 -14.30 -10.44 7.56
CA LEU A 175 -13.52 -10.28 6.34
C LEU A 175 -12.14 -9.75 6.71
N GLU A 176 -11.09 -10.25 6.09
CA GLU A 176 -9.73 -9.77 6.30
C GLU A 176 -8.96 -9.75 4.98
N ILE A 177 -8.01 -8.82 4.85
CA ILE A 177 -7.02 -8.82 3.78
C ILE A 177 -5.62 -8.94 4.40
N ILE A 178 -4.76 -9.72 3.76
CA ILE A 178 -3.39 -9.98 4.20
C ILE A 178 -2.47 -9.73 3.03
N ARG A 179 -1.41 -8.94 3.25
CA ARG A 179 -0.32 -8.83 2.28
C ARG A 179 0.61 -10.02 2.43
N LEU A 180 0.76 -10.79 1.36
CA LEU A 180 1.73 -11.88 1.31
C LEU A 180 3.14 -11.29 1.23
N ARG A 181 4.06 -11.86 2.01
CA ARG A 181 5.47 -11.42 2.02
C ARG A 181 6.18 -11.83 0.75
N GLN A 182 7.17 -11.06 0.35
CA GLN A 182 8.15 -11.50 -0.65
C GLN A 182 9.05 -12.59 -0.03
N PRO A 183 9.65 -13.51 -0.82
CA PRO A 183 10.45 -14.62 -0.29
C PRO A 183 11.60 -14.19 0.64
N ASP A 184 12.24 -13.06 0.33
CA ASP A 184 13.39 -12.53 1.08
C ASP A 184 13.03 -11.32 1.95
N GLU A 185 11.74 -11.15 2.25
CA GLU A 185 11.26 -10.01 3.02
C GLU A 185 11.69 -10.10 4.49
N ASP A 186 12.13 -8.97 5.03
CA ASP A 186 12.63 -8.80 6.38
C ASP A 186 12.17 -7.44 6.98
N PHE A 187 12.64 -7.07 8.17
CA PHE A 187 12.30 -5.78 8.80
C PHE A 187 12.91 -4.55 8.10
N HIS A 188 13.84 -4.74 7.16
CA HIS A 188 14.49 -3.66 6.41
C HIS A 188 13.92 -3.51 4.99
N THR A 189 13.10 -4.46 4.57
CA THR A 189 12.50 -4.50 3.25
C THR A 189 11.59 -3.29 3.05
N ARG A 190 11.75 -2.63 1.91
CA ARG A 190 10.94 -1.50 1.50
C ARG A 190 10.26 -1.87 0.21
N LEU A 191 8.96 -1.61 0.13
CA LEU A 191 8.23 -1.71 -1.12
C LEU A 191 8.65 -0.56 -2.03
N HIS A 192 8.82 -0.88 -3.30
CA HIS A 192 9.18 0.06 -4.35
C HIS A 192 8.11 0.11 -5.43
N SER A 193 7.99 1.24 -6.12
CA SER A 193 7.25 1.24 -7.40
C SER A 193 7.94 0.29 -8.39
N GLY A 194 7.16 -0.50 -9.11
CA GLY A 194 7.58 -1.63 -9.93
C GLY A 194 7.50 -2.98 -9.21
N ASP A 195 7.34 -3.00 -7.88
CA ASP A 195 7.15 -4.26 -7.16
C ASP A 195 5.74 -4.82 -7.37
N THR A 196 5.63 -6.13 -7.49
CA THR A 196 4.35 -6.85 -7.45
C THR A 196 3.97 -7.15 -6.00
N LEU A 197 2.87 -6.56 -5.54
CA LEU A 197 2.25 -6.90 -4.27
C LEU A 197 1.22 -8.00 -4.47
N ARG A 198 1.22 -8.98 -3.58
CA ARG A 198 0.22 -10.03 -3.50
C ARG A 198 -0.59 -9.88 -2.23
N PHE A 199 -1.89 -10.04 -2.35
CA PHE A 199 -2.81 -10.02 -1.22
C PHE A 199 -3.65 -11.29 -1.23
N ARG A 200 -4.02 -11.76 -0.05
CA ARG A 200 -5.02 -12.79 0.14
C ARG A 200 -6.20 -12.23 0.93
N VAL A 201 -7.41 -12.41 0.41
CA VAL A 201 -8.65 -12.04 1.10
C VAL A 201 -9.18 -13.29 1.82
N LEU A 202 -9.51 -13.15 3.09
CA LEU A 202 -10.05 -14.19 3.93
C LEU A 202 -11.47 -13.85 4.39
N ARG A 203 -12.32 -14.87 4.46
CA ARG A 203 -13.65 -14.85 5.08
C ARG A 203 -13.61 -15.81 6.27
N HIS A 204 -13.70 -15.29 7.49
CA HIS A 204 -13.61 -16.11 8.71
C HIS A 204 -12.36 -17.03 8.72
N GLY A 205 -11.20 -16.47 8.39
CA GLY A 205 -9.93 -17.19 8.33
C GLY A 205 -9.72 -18.07 7.08
N GLN A 206 -10.72 -18.25 6.22
CA GLN A 206 -10.62 -19.09 5.02
C GLN A 206 -10.44 -18.26 3.75
N PRO A 207 -9.66 -18.71 2.75
CA PRO A 207 -9.53 -18.03 1.46
C PRO A 207 -10.88 -17.71 0.80
N LEU A 208 -11.04 -16.47 0.32
CA LEU A 208 -12.26 -16.00 -0.32
C LEU A 208 -12.04 -15.72 -1.81
N ALA A 209 -12.53 -16.62 -2.66
CA ALA A 209 -12.56 -16.43 -4.11
C ALA A 209 -13.66 -15.44 -4.54
N GLY A 210 -13.45 -14.75 -5.67
CA GLY A 210 -14.46 -13.87 -6.25
C GLY A 210 -14.65 -12.52 -5.55
N ALA A 211 -13.85 -12.19 -4.54
CA ALA A 211 -13.87 -10.87 -3.92
C ALA A 211 -13.27 -9.83 -4.87
N THR A 212 -13.91 -8.67 -4.99
CA THR A 212 -13.36 -7.54 -5.75
C THR A 212 -12.32 -6.83 -4.91
N VAL A 213 -11.11 -6.67 -5.44
CA VAL A 213 -10.03 -5.93 -4.77
C VAL A 213 -9.60 -4.76 -5.64
N ARG A 214 -9.44 -3.59 -5.02
CA ARG A 214 -8.97 -2.36 -5.67
C ARG A 214 -7.74 -1.84 -4.93
N LEU A 215 -6.69 -1.53 -5.68
CA LEU A 215 -5.54 -0.78 -5.17
C LEU A 215 -5.66 0.68 -5.65
N VAL A 216 -5.57 1.62 -4.71
CA VAL A 216 -5.58 3.07 -4.97
C VAL A 216 -4.27 3.67 -4.48
N SER A 217 -3.52 4.30 -5.37
CA SER A 217 -2.26 5.01 -5.07
C SER A 217 -2.49 6.36 -4.39
N GLN A 218 -1.41 6.99 -3.92
CA GLN A 218 -1.41 8.25 -3.17
C GLN A 218 -2.23 9.35 -3.85
N ARG A 219 -2.03 9.58 -5.16
CA ARG A 219 -2.70 10.60 -5.98
C ARG A 219 -3.89 10.06 -6.76
N GLY A 220 -4.28 8.82 -6.49
CA GLY A 220 -5.58 8.30 -6.89
C GLY A 220 -5.63 7.50 -8.17
N TRP A 221 -4.49 7.10 -8.77
CA TRP A 221 -4.50 6.00 -9.76
C TRP A 221 -5.08 4.74 -9.11
N ARG A 222 -5.88 3.99 -9.88
CA ARG A 222 -6.64 2.84 -9.40
C ARG A 222 -6.47 1.66 -10.33
N ASN A 223 -6.35 0.47 -9.76
CA ASN A 223 -6.48 -0.80 -10.47
C ASN A 223 -7.40 -1.73 -9.70
N ARG A 224 -8.12 -2.60 -10.42
CA ARG A 224 -9.11 -3.53 -9.87
C ARG A 224 -8.84 -4.92 -10.41
N ALA A 225 -8.89 -5.90 -9.52
CA ALA A 225 -8.83 -7.32 -9.85
C ALA A 225 -9.80 -8.11 -8.94
N VAL A 226 -9.98 -9.39 -9.24
CA VAL A 226 -10.84 -10.30 -8.48
C VAL A 226 -9.98 -11.41 -7.92
N THR A 227 -10.26 -11.86 -6.70
CA THR A 227 -9.50 -12.95 -6.08
C THR A 227 -9.74 -14.28 -6.76
N ASP A 228 -8.68 -15.07 -6.90
CA ASP A 228 -8.70 -16.42 -7.45
C ASP A 228 -9.20 -17.48 -6.44
N ALA A 229 -9.07 -18.76 -6.80
CA ALA A 229 -9.50 -19.88 -5.95
C ALA A 229 -8.78 -19.96 -4.59
N ASP A 230 -7.55 -19.44 -4.51
CA ASP A 230 -6.76 -19.36 -3.28
C ASP A 230 -7.02 -18.05 -2.51
N GLY A 231 -8.04 -17.29 -2.94
CA GLY A 231 -8.39 -15.99 -2.39
C GLY A 231 -7.34 -14.92 -2.67
N GLU A 232 -6.46 -15.13 -3.66
CA GLU A 232 -5.33 -14.27 -3.92
C GLU A 232 -5.55 -13.29 -5.07
N VAL A 233 -4.85 -12.17 -5.01
CA VAL A 233 -4.81 -11.15 -6.05
C VAL A 233 -3.44 -10.48 -6.06
N ALA A 234 -2.99 -10.03 -7.23
CA ALA A 234 -1.71 -9.34 -7.39
C ALA A 234 -1.88 -7.98 -8.08
N PHE A 235 -1.05 -7.01 -7.67
CA PHE A 235 -0.97 -5.68 -8.28
C PHE A 235 0.48 -5.27 -8.44
N GLU A 236 0.84 -4.71 -9.59
CA GLU A 236 2.09 -3.99 -9.74
C GLU A 236 1.94 -2.56 -9.18
N LEU A 237 2.87 -2.15 -8.32
CA LEU A 237 2.87 -0.79 -7.78
C LEU A 237 3.35 0.19 -8.84
N ILE A 238 2.47 1.08 -9.29
CA ILE A 238 2.90 2.15 -10.18
C ILE A 238 3.57 3.28 -9.41
N ARG A 239 4.48 3.97 -10.08
CA ARG A 239 5.02 5.24 -9.59
C ARG A 239 3.97 6.33 -9.78
N ASP A 240 3.74 7.10 -8.72
CA ASP A 240 2.79 8.23 -8.70
C ASP A 240 3.48 9.57 -8.35
N TYR A 241 4.69 9.49 -7.80
CA TYR A 241 5.55 10.64 -7.49
C TYR A 241 6.46 11.04 -8.67
N TYR A 242 6.06 12.07 -9.42
CA TYR A 242 6.83 12.69 -10.50
C TYR A 242 7.09 14.17 -10.22
N PRO A 243 8.00 14.51 -9.28
CA PRO A 243 8.39 15.88 -9.03
C PRO A 243 9.35 16.39 -10.13
N ASP A 244 9.56 17.69 -10.18
CA ASP A 244 10.70 18.26 -10.89
C ASP A 244 12.01 17.75 -10.29
N TRP A 245 13.06 17.66 -11.13
CA TRP A 245 14.32 17.04 -10.73
C TRP A 245 14.97 17.64 -9.47
N PRO A 246 15.04 18.98 -9.30
CA PRO A 246 15.60 19.58 -8.08
C PRO A 246 14.83 19.24 -6.81
N GLU A 247 13.55 18.87 -6.94
CA GLU A 247 12.65 18.56 -5.83
C GLU A 247 12.56 17.05 -5.55
N PHE A 248 13.22 16.24 -6.36
CA PHE A 248 13.17 14.79 -6.23
C PHE A 248 13.76 14.30 -4.91
N ARG A 249 12.94 13.61 -4.12
CA ARG A 249 13.34 12.99 -2.87
C ARG A 249 13.37 11.48 -3.02
N ARG A 250 14.58 10.89 -3.04
CA ARG A 250 14.77 9.42 -3.11
C ARG A 250 13.99 8.64 -2.03
N ARG A 251 13.85 9.24 -0.85
CA ARG A 251 13.14 8.63 0.30
C ARG A 251 11.70 9.15 0.43
N HIS A 252 11.13 9.68 -0.66
CA HIS A 252 9.70 10.00 -0.71
C HIS A 252 8.91 8.72 -0.44
N ARG A 253 7.89 8.83 0.41
CA ARG A 253 7.00 7.71 0.76
C ARG A 253 5.63 8.03 0.23
N ASP A 254 5.22 7.30 -0.80
CA ASP A 254 3.84 7.28 -1.27
C ASP A 254 3.05 6.27 -0.46
N ARG A 255 1.76 6.55 -0.23
CA ARG A 255 0.83 5.57 0.34
C ARG A 255 0.03 4.93 -0.78
N PHE A 256 -0.48 3.74 -0.50
CA PHE A 256 -1.59 3.17 -1.25
C PHE A 256 -2.64 2.67 -0.26
N LEU A 257 -3.86 2.49 -0.75
CA LEU A 257 -4.96 1.88 -0.04
C LEU A 257 -5.47 0.69 -0.84
N VAL A 258 -5.51 -0.48 -0.23
CA VAL A 258 -6.17 -1.65 -0.78
C VAL A 258 -7.54 -1.78 -0.15
N ILE A 259 -8.55 -1.96 -1.00
CA ILE A 259 -9.96 -2.09 -0.61
C ILE A 259 -10.46 -3.40 -1.20
N ALA A 260 -10.91 -4.33 -0.36
CA ALA A 260 -11.57 -5.54 -0.82
C ALA A 260 -13.05 -5.52 -0.42
N GLU A 261 -13.90 -5.90 -1.37
CA GLU A 261 -15.35 -5.89 -1.25
C GLU A 261 -15.92 -7.25 -1.65
N HIS A 262 -16.90 -7.69 -0.88
CA HIS A 262 -17.64 -8.91 -1.14
C HIS A 262 -19.10 -8.72 -0.73
N GLN A 263 -20.01 -9.31 -1.49
CA GLN A 263 -21.44 -9.26 -1.20
C GLN A 263 -22.03 -10.66 -1.36
N GLU A 264 -22.95 -11.01 -0.47
CA GLU A 264 -23.68 -12.27 -0.52
C GLU A 264 -25.16 -12.04 -0.17
N ALA A 265 -26.04 -12.81 -0.82
CA ALA A 265 -27.44 -12.91 -0.41
C ALA A 265 -27.49 -13.78 0.85
N ARG A 266 -27.89 -13.18 1.97
CA ARG A 266 -27.92 -13.85 3.26
C ARG A 266 -28.95 -13.16 4.14
N GLU A 267 -29.90 -13.95 4.60
CA GLU A 267 -30.89 -13.51 5.56
C GLU A 267 -30.38 -13.66 7.00
N GLY A 268 -30.78 -12.75 7.88
CA GLY A 268 -30.45 -12.80 9.29
C GLY A 268 -30.98 -11.61 10.06
N SER A 269 -30.56 -11.50 11.32
CA SER A 269 -30.79 -10.31 12.14
C SER A 269 -29.51 -9.86 12.85
N HIS A 270 -29.36 -8.56 13.04
CA HIS A 270 -28.26 -7.97 13.80
C HIS A 270 -28.79 -6.82 14.64
N ALA A 271 -28.53 -6.84 15.95
CA ALA A 271 -29.03 -5.85 16.90
C ALA A 271 -30.56 -5.64 16.88
N GLY A 272 -31.33 -6.67 16.46
CA GLY A 272 -32.79 -6.60 16.34
C GLY A 272 -33.30 -6.26 14.94
N ASP A 273 -32.43 -5.76 14.05
CA ASP A 273 -32.80 -5.42 12.68
C ASP A 273 -32.60 -6.60 11.73
N ALA A 274 -33.61 -6.90 10.92
CA ALA A 274 -33.54 -7.94 9.91
C ALA A 274 -32.81 -7.46 8.65
N TYR A 275 -32.07 -8.36 8.00
CA TYR A 275 -31.40 -8.09 6.73
C TYR A 275 -31.55 -9.29 5.78
N GLN A 276 -31.43 -9.03 4.47
CA GLN A 276 -31.56 -10.02 3.38
C GLN A 276 -30.28 -10.16 2.53
N ALA A 277 -29.33 -9.24 2.70
CA ALA A 277 -28.02 -9.29 2.08
C ALA A 277 -26.96 -8.81 3.07
N ALA A 278 -25.70 -9.21 2.85
CA ALA A 278 -24.57 -8.70 3.59
C ALA A 278 -23.50 -8.17 2.63
N ARG A 279 -22.98 -6.98 2.92
CA ARG A 279 -21.86 -6.35 2.20
C ARG A 279 -20.69 -6.22 3.15
N TYR A 280 -19.54 -6.72 2.72
CA TYR A 280 -18.31 -6.73 3.46
C TYR A 280 -17.30 -5.84 2.76
N THR A 281 -16.68 -4.94 3.52
CA THR A 281 -15.61 -4.08 3.04
C THR A 281 -14.43 -4.20 4.01
N VAL A 282 -13.24 -4.48 3.48
CA VAL A 282 -12.00 -4.42 4.24
C VAL A 282 -11.02 -3.47 3.57
N THR A 283 -10.35 -2.63 4.37
CA THR A 283 -9.31 -1.72 3.89
C THR A 283 -7.98 -2.01 4.55
N GLN A 284 -6.89 -1.97 3.78
CA GLN A 284 -5.53 -2.03 4.30
C GLN A 284 -4.64 -0.99 3.59
N PRO A 285 -4.09 0.00 4.31
CA PRO A 285 -3.13 0.93 3.76
C PRO A 285 -1.73 0.27 3.70
N GLY A 286 -0.88 0.84 2.86
CA GLY A 286 0.54 0.55 2.85
C GLY A 286 1.33 1.73 2.31
N PHE A 287 2.64 1.56 2.22
CA PHE A 287 3.53 2.58 1.69
C PHE A 287 4.59 1.96 0.79
N TYR A 288 5.11 2.77 -0.12
CA TYR A 288 6.16 2.41 -1.05
C TYR A 288 7.02 3.63 -1.35
N THR A 289 8.17 3.40 -1.98
CA THR A 289 9.13 4.44 -2.34
C THR A 289 9.54 4.31 -3.81
N PRO A 290 10.04 5.37 -4.46
CA PRO A 290 10.62 5.24 -5.79
C PRO A 290 11.74 4.19 -5.85
N PRO A 291 12.01 3.56 -7.00
CA PRO A 291 12.98 2.50 -7.11
C PRO A 291 14.40 3.07 -7.11
N SER A 292 15.34 2.40 -6.44
CA SER A 292 16.73 2.86 -6.35
C SER A 292 17.46 2.87 -7.70
N ARG A 293 16.99 2.08 -8.69
CA ARG A 293 17.60 1.95 -10.02
C ARG A 293 17.52 3.22 -10.84
N GLU A 294 16.50 4.05 -10.63
CA GLU A 294 16.38 5.35 -11.31
C GLU A 294 17.55 6.30 -10.99
N TYR A 295 18.20 6.13 -9.85
CA TYR A 295 19.40 6.88 -9.49
C TYR A 295 20.67 6.33 -10.15
N ARG A 296 20.74 5.01 -10.36
CA ARG A 296 21.95 4.37 -10.91
C ARG A 296 22.21 4.80 -12.35
N SER A 297 21.18 4.98 -13.16
CA SER A 297 21.32 5.48 -14.54
C SER A 297 22.02 6.84 -14.59
N TYR A 298 21.79 7.73 -13.60
CA TYR A 298 22.49 9.01 -13.51
C TYR A 298 23.97 8.85 -13.19
N ALA A 299 24.32 8.00 -12.21
CA ALA A 299 25.72 7.72 -11.89
C ALA A 299 26.46 7.15 -13.10
N TYR A 300 25.82 6.28 -13.87
CA TYR A 300 26.36 5.77 -15.13
C TYR A 300 26.52 6.86 -16.20
N GLY A 301 25.52 7.73 -16.37
CA GLY A 301 25.61 8.86 -17.30
C GLY A 301 26.76 9.79 -16.96
N LEU A 302 26.90 10.15 -15.68
CA LEU A 302 27.99 11.00 -15.20
C LEU A 302 29.35 10.30 -15.32
N SER A 303 29.44 9.00 -15.04
CA SER A 303 30.70 8.25 -15.19
C SER A 303 31.12 8.14 -16.65
N VAL A 304 30.17 7.92 -17.57
CA VAL A 304 30.42 7.90 -19.01
C VAL A 304 30.88 9.28 -19.49
N ALA A 305 30.18 10.36 -19.11
CA ALA A 305 30.55 11.73 -19.48
C ALA A 305 31.93 12.13 -18.91
N GLY A 306 32.18 11.83 -17.63
CA GLY A 306 33.45 12.10 -16.97
C GLY A 306 34.61 11.31 -17.59
N THR A 307 34.40 10.04 -17.94
CA THR A 307 35.39 9.23 -18.64
C THR A 307 35.68 9.79 -20.03
N ALA A 308 34.65 10.17 -20.79
CA ALA A 308 34.82 10.81 -22.10
C ALA A 308 35.60 12.13 -21.99
N ALA A 309 35.28 12.97 -21.01
CA ALA A 309 35.99 14.23 -20.75
C ALA A 309 37.47 13.99 -20.39
N LEU A 310 37.75 12.98 -19.55
CA LEU A 310 39.12 12.61 -19.19
C LEU A 310 39.92 12.12 -20.40
N VAL A 311 39.33 11.26 -21.24
CA VAL A 311 39.94 10.78 -22.48
C VAL A 311 40.26 11.97 -23.40
N VAL A 312 39.31 12.88 -23.62
CA VAL A 312 39.53 14.09 -24.43
C VAL A 312 40.65 14.95 -23.85
N ALA A 313 40.70 15.14 -22.53
CA ALA A 313 41.75 15.91 -21.86
C ALA A 313 43.14 15.28 -22.05
N VAL A 314 43.26 13.96 -21.88
CA VAL A 314 44.51 13.22 -22.07
C VAL A 314 44.99 13.27 -23.51
N PHE A 315 44.11 13.04 -24.49
CA PHE A 315 44.45 13.15 -25.91
C PHE A 315 44.89 14.57 -26.28
N THR A 316 44.16 15.58 -25.81
CA THR A 316 44.50 16.99 -26.06
C THR A 316 45.84 17.36 -25.43
N TYR A 317 46.10 16.93 -24.20
CA TYR A 317 47.36 17.15 -23.51
C TYR A 317 48.52 16.46 -24.23
N GLY A 318 48.38 15.19 -24.59
CA GLY A 318 49.39 14.43 -25.33
C GLY A 318 49.68 15.05 -26.71
N TYR A 319 48.64 15.48 -27.42
CA TYR A 319 48.77 16.20 -28.68
C TYR A 319 49.53 17.52 -28.53
N ARG A 320 49.17 18.34 -27.54
CA ARG A 320 49.86 19.61 -27.25
C ARG A 320 51.32 19.38 -26.84
N ARG A 321 51.58 18.40 -25.99
CA ARG A 321 52.93 18.07 -25.53
C ARG A 321 53.84 17.66 -26.69
N ARG A 322 53.34 16.89 -27.66
CA ARG A 322 54.10 16.53 -28.87
C ARG A 322 54.43 17.71 -29.78
N ARG A 323 53.62 18.78 -29.76
CA ARG A 323 53.84 20.00 -30.55
C ARG A 323 54.57 21.10 -29.78
N TRP A 324 54.87 20.88 -28.51
CA TRP A 324 55.67 21.80 -27.74
C TRP A 324 57.12 21.69 -28.21
N ASN A 325 57.55 22.63 -29.04
CA ASN A 325 58.97 22.82 -29.31
C ASN A 325 59.60 23.42 -28.05
N PRO A 326 60.63 22.79 -27.44
CA PRO A 326 61.36 23.42 -26.36
C PRO A 326 61.90 24.77 -26.86
N PRO A 327 61.91 25.81 -26.00
CA PRO A 327 62.48 27.10 -26.37
C PRO A 327 63.90 26.88 -26.88
N ARG A 328 64.18 27.34 -28.10
CA ARG A 328 65.55 27.37 -28.61
C ARG A 328 66.31 28.39 -27.77
N GLU A 329 67.35 27.94 -27.08
CA GLU A 329 68.31 28.86 -26.49
C GLU A 329 69.01 29.59 -27.65
N GLU A 330 68.67 30.86 -27.84
CA GLU A 330 69.43 31.75 -28.71
C GLU A 330 70.69 32.13 -27.95
N ALA A 331 71.84 31.59 -28.39
CA ALA A 331 73.13 32.07 -27.93
C ALA A 331 73.31 33.50 -28.45
N PHE A 332 73.20 34.49 -27.56
CA PHE A 332 73.62 35.85 -27.86
C PHE A 332 75.15 35.85 -28.02
N ASP A 333 75.61 36.01 -29.26
CA ASP A 333 77.02 36.33 -29.56
C ASP A 333 77.19 37.85 -29.42
N GLU A 334 77.69 38.29 -28.27
CA GLU A 334 78.08 39.68 -28.06
C GLU A 334 79.37 39.97 -28.82
N ARG A 335 79.24 40.26 -30.11
CA ARG A 335 80.29 40.90 -30.92
C ARG A 335 79.70 42.07 -31.70
N ASP A 336 79.75 43.23 -31.06
CA ASP A 336 79.88 44.54 -31.71
C ASP A 336 80.87 45.41 -30.92
#